data_AF-A0A5C4K4E3-F1
#
_entry.id   AF-A0A5C4K4E3-F1
#
_cell.length_a   1.000
_cell.length_b   1.000
_cell.length_c   1.000
_cell.angle_alpha   90.00
_cell.angle_beta   90.00
_cell.angle_gamma   90.00
#
_symmetry.space_group_name_H-M   'P 1'
#
loop_
_entity.id
_entity.type
_entity.pdbx_description
1 polymer ?
#
loop_
_entity_poly.entity_id
_entity_poly.type
_entity_poly.pdbx_seq_one_letter_code
_entity_poly.pdbx_strand_id
1 'polypeptide(L)'
;MRTQGEGTAQDPPEAGRLSEVAEQLTEAPAQEPLNEAVITASDYRPGLIKHILLFQYREATTPAQRQEVEDRFHALRTSTRQGKEYILSIESGPQNSPEGLHRDLEHGFIVTFSSEGDRNYYLGEPLVMDPDFYDPAHHEFKQFVGPHLKSNGVLVFDFPVQQG
;
A
#
# COMPACT_ATOMS: atom_id res chain seq x y z
N MET A 1 -9.15 -47.95 67.01
CA MET A 1 -9.62 -46.62 66.56
C MET A 1 -8.69 -46.20 65.43
N ARG A 2 -9.17 -46.22 64.17
CA ARG A 2 -8.32 -46.10 62.96
C ARG A 2 -7.93 -44.64 62.70
N THR A 3 -6.70 -44.46 62.25
CA THR A 3 -6.11 -43.24 61.70
C THR A 3 -6.56 -42.99 60.26
N GLN A 4 -6.53 -41.72 59.83
CA GLN A 4 -6.29 -41.16 58.47
C GLN A 4 -6.51 -39.64 58.55
N GLY A 5 -5.77 -38.73 57.91
CA GLY A 5 -4.90 -38.83 56.74
C GLY A 5 -5.34 -37.75 55.72
N GLU A 6 -4.39 -36.97 55.21
CA GLU A 6 -4.52 -35.73 54.41
C GLU A 6 -5.28 -35.84 53.07
N GLY A 7 -5.56 -34.69 52.44
CA GLY A 7 -5.96 -34.61 51.03
C GLY A 7 -5.97 -33.18 50.51
N THR A 8 -4.80 -32.67 50.14
CA THR A 8 -4.62 -31.46 49.34
C THR A 8 -5.25 -31.64 47.96
N ALA A 9 -6.01 -30.63 47.51
CA ALA A 9 -6.54 -30.60 46.14
C ALA A 9 -5.37 -30.42 45.16
N GLN A 10 -5.14 -31.41 44.32
CA GLN A 10 -4.23 -31.33 43.18
C GLN A 10 -4.89 -30.57 42.05
N ASP A 11 -4.20 -29.56 41.54
CA ASP A 11 -4.51 -28.96 40.24
C ASP A 11 -4.49 -30.03 39.13
N PRO A 12 -5.34 -29.90 38.10
CA PRO A 12 -5.35 -30.85 37.00
C PRO A 12 -4.02 -30.79 36.21
N PRO A 13 -3.59 -31.90 35.61
CA PRO A 13 -2.33 -31.97 34.88
C PRO A 13 -2.33 -31.03 33.66
N GLU A 14 -1.19 -30.36 33.49
CA GLU A 14 -0.85 -29.37 32.44
C GLU A 14 -1.15 -29.82 31.00
N ALA A 15 -1.27 -31.14 30.77
CA ALA A 15 -1.52 -31.75 29.48
C ALA A 15 -2.87 -31.37 28.85
N GLY A 16 -3.93 -31.14 29.65
CA GLY A 16 -5.25 -30.77 29.14
C GLY A 16 -5.34 -29.35 28.59
N ARG A 17 -4.55 -28.41 29.16
CA ARG A 17 -4.46 -27.04 28.64
C ARG A 17 -3.64 -26.97 27.37
N LEU A 18 -2.67 -27.87 27.19
CA LEU A 18 -1.89 -27.95 25.96
C LEU A 18 -2.73 -28.47 24.77
N SER A 19 -3.72 -29.35 25.00
CA SER A 19 -4.61 -29.80 23.92
C SER A 19 -5.62 -28.74 23.47
N GLU A 20 -6.21 -27.97 24.39
CA GLU A 20 -7.14 -26.89 24.02
C GLU A 20 -6.41 -25.72 23.32
N VAL A 21 -5.17 -25.41 23.74
CA VAL A 21 -4.34 -24.40 23.06
C VAL A 21 -3.86 -24.93 21.70
N ALA A 22 -3.58 -26.23 21.57
CA ALA A 22 -3.22 -26.84 20.29
C ALA A 22 -4.41 -26.89 19.31
N GLU A 23 -5.64 -27.12 19.78
CA GLU A 23 -6.84 -27.05 18.94
C GLU A 23 -7.17 -25.61 18.51
N GLN A 24 -6.99 -24.61 19.39
CA GLN A 24 -7.15 -23.19 19.03
C GLN A 24 -6.08 -22.65 18.07
N LEU A 25 -4.91 -23.28 17.99
CA LEU A 25 -3.89 -22.95 16.99
C LEU A 25 -4.17 -23.55 15.60
N THR A 26 -5.21 -24.40 15.48
CA THR A 26 -5.63 -25.00 14.19
C THR A 26 -6.82 -24.30 13.52
N GLU A 27 -7.37 -23.23 14.12
CA GLU A 27 -8.44 -22.41 13.52
C GLU A 27 -7.98 -21.03 13.02
N ALA A 28 -6.67 -20.81 12.83
CA ALA A 28 -6.25 -19.73 11.95
C ALA A 28 -6.51 -20.17 10.50
N PRO A 29 -7.31 -19.44 9.69
CA PRO A 29 -7.52 -19.82 8.31
C PRO A 29 -6.15 -19.94 7.62
N ALA A 30 -5.92 -21.08 6.99
CA ALA A 30 -4.76 -21.29 6.15
C ALA A 30 -4.64 -20.10 5.18
N GLN A 31 -3.51 -19.39 5.23
CA GLN A 31 -3.27 -18.25 4.36
C GLN A 31 -3.35 -18.72 2.91
N GLU A 32 -4.40 -18.31 2.20
CA GLU A 32 -4.50 -18.57 0.76
C GLU A 32 -3.22 -18.06 0.08
N PRO A 33 -2.73 -18.75 -0.97
CA PRO A 33 -1.59 -18.25 -1.73
C PRO A 33 -1.94 -16.84 -2.23
N LEU A 34 -1.07 -15.87 -1.91
CA LEU A 34 -1.20 -14.49 -2.38
C LEU A 34 -1.27 -14.52 -3.91
N ASN A 35 -2.46 -14.29 -4.45
CA ASN A 35 -2.70 -14.09 -5.87
C ASN A 35 -3.11 -12.63 -6.11
N GLU A 36 -3.06 -12.19 -7.37
CA GLU A 36 -3.31 -10.79 -7.74
C GLU A 36 -4.70 -10.29 -7.31
N ALA A 37 -5.72 -11.15 -7.33
CA ALA A 37 -7.05 -10.81 -6.85
C ALA A 37 -7.07 -10.53 -5.33
N VAL A 38 -6.35 -11.33 -4.53
CA VAL A 38 -6.27 -11.13 -3.08
C VAL A 38 -5.50 -9.87 -2.72
N ILE A 39 -4.31 -9.66 -3.30
CA ILE A 39 -3.47 -8.51 -2.92
C ILE A 39 -4.01 -7.18 -3.43
N THR A 40 -4.93 -7.19 -4.40
CA THR A 40 -5.59 -5.99 -4.89
C THR A 40 -6.98 -5.79 -4.28
N ALA A 41 -7.57 -6.74 -3.56
CA ALA A 41 -8.90 -6.58 -2.94
C ALA A 41 -9.00 -5.29 -2.12
N SER A 42 -10.11 -4.56 -2.20
CA SER A 42 -10.22 -3.20 -1.60
C SER A 42 -10.05 -3.18 -0.07
N ASP A 43 -10.27 -4.31 0.59
CA ASP A 43 -10.11 -4.53 2.02
C ASP A 43 -8.81 -5.26 2.39
N TYR A 44 -7.91 -5.48 1.44
CA TYR A 44 -6.60 -6.06 1.71
C TYR A 44 -5.74 -5.10 2.54
N ARG A 45 -5.53 -5.45 3.81
CA ARG A 45 -4.81 -4.66 4.83
C ARG A 45 -5.35 -3.23 4.92
N PRO A 46 -6.54 -3.06 5.55
CA PRO A 46 -7.18 -1.75 5.62
C PRO A 46 -6.39 -0.79 6.52
N GLY A 47 -6.44 0.50 6.19
CA GLY A 47 -5.69 1.56 6.86
C GLY A 47 -5.22 2.59 5.84
N LEU A 48 -5.08 3.85 6.28
CA LEU A 48 -4.61 4.90 5.39
C LEU A 48 -3.19 4.60 4.91
N ILE A 49 -3.00 4.55 3.60
CA ILE A 49 -1.68 4.44 2.97
C ILE A 49 -1.34 5.76 2.31
N LYS A 50 -0.13 6.25 2.55
CA LYS A 50 0.47 7.35 1.78
C LYS A 50 1.42 6.76 0.76
N HIS A 51 1.18 7.03 -0.51
CA HIS A 51 2.06 6.74 -1.62
C HIS A 51 2.69 8.05 -2.08
N ILE A 52 4.00 8.19 -1.84
CA ILE A 52 4.75 9.40 -2.16
C ILE A 52 5.60 9.14 -3.38
N LEU A 53 5.61 10.08 -4.32
CA LEU A 53 6.50 10.06 -5.46
C LEU A 53 7.08 11.44 -5.73
N LEU A 54 8.38 11.45 -6.00
CA LEU A 54 9.16 12.64 -6.30
C LEU A 54 9.76 12.48 -7.69
N PHE A 55 9.56 13.47 -8.56
CA PHE A 55 10.04 13.47 -9.94
C PHE A 55 11.25 14.38 -10.10
N GLN A 56 12.22 13.88 -10.88
CA GLN A 56 13.25 14.66 -11.55
C GLN A 56 12.97 14.59 -13.06
N TYR A 57 12.67 15.73 -13.67
CA TYR A 57 12.41 15.79 -15.10
C TYR A 57 13.73 15.73 -15.87
N ARG A 58 13.70 15.20 -17.10
CA ARG A 58 14.84 15.37 -18.01
C ARG A 58 14.94 16.83 -18.46
N GLU A 59 16.13 17.25 -18.86
CA GLU A 59 16.42 18.63 -19.29
C GLU A 59 15.50 19.11 -20.43
N ALA A 60 15.14 18.21 -21.35
CA ALA A 60 14.29 18.54 -22.49
C ALA A 60 12.79 18.67 -22.15
N THR A 61 12.36 18.36 -20.92
CA THR A 61 10.95 18.45 -20.54
C THR A 61 10.56 19.90 -20.24
N THR A 62 9.72 20.45 -21.11
CA THR A 62 9.32 21.86 -21.08
C THR A 62 8.33 22.17 -19.96
N PRO A 63 8.18 23.44 -19.53
CA PRO A 63 7.18 23.82 -18.53
C PRO A 63 5.76 23.37 -18.88
N ALA A 64 5.36 23.47 -20.16
CA ALA A 64 4.03 23.01 -20.61
C ALA A 64 3.86 21.49 -20.47
N GLN A 65 4.91 20.71 -20.73
CA GLN A 65 4.88 19.25 -20.52
C GLN A 65 4.82 18.90 -19.03
N ARG A 66 5.52 19.65 -18.16
CA ARG A 66 5.43 19.46 -16.71
C ARG A 66 4.02 19.76 -16.20
N GLN A 67 3.38 20.81 -16.71
CA GLN A 67 1.98 21.10 -16.40
C GLN A 67 1.05 19.97 -16.86
N GLU A 68 1.23 19.45 -18.08
CA GLU A 68 0.44 18.32 -18.59
C GLU A 68 0.62 17.06 -17.72
N VAL A 69 1.83 16.82 -17.20
CA VAL A 69 2.08 15.74 -16.25
C VAL A 69 1.26 15.92 -14.98
N GLU A 70 1.26 17.13 -14.40
CA GLU A 70 0.50 17.44 -13.19
C GLU A 70 -1.01 17.33 -13.42
N ASP A 71 -1.52 17.89 -14.53
CA ASP A 71 -2.94 17.86 -14.88
C ASP A 71 -3.45 16.42 -15.07
N ARG A 72 -2.69 15.58 -15.79
CA ARG A 72 -3.02 14.16 -15.96
C ARG A 72 -2.91 13.37 -14.66
N PHE A 73 -1.93 13.67 -13.82
CA PHE A 73 -1.79 13.01 -12.53
C PHE A 73 -3.00 13.32 -11.63
N HIS A 74 -3.47 14.56 -11.60
CA HIS A 74 -4.68 14.93 -10.86
C HIS A 74 -5.94 14.29 -11.44
N ALA A 75 -6.03 14.10 -12.76
CA ALA A 75 -7.17 13.42 -13.38
C ALA A 75 -7.37 11.98 -12.86
N LEU A 76 -6.29 11.30 -12.45
CA LEU A 76 -6.35 9.97 -11.82
C LEU A 76 -7.21 9.94 -10.56
N ARG A 77 -7.44 11.08 -9.89
CA ARG A 77 -8.32 11.15 -8.71
C ARG A 77 -9.74 10.67 -9.02
N THR A 78 -10.17 10.76 -10.28
CA THR A 78 -11.49 10.32 -10.75
C THR A 78 -11.51 8.86 -11.22
N SER A 79 -10.38 8.14 -11.15
CA SER A 79 -10.32 6.72 -11.46
C SER A 79 -11.29 5.92 -10.60
N THR A 80 -11.94 4.94 -11.23
CA THR A 80 -12.90 4.08 -10.56
C THR A 80 -12.50 2.61 -10.66
N ARG A 81 -12.86 1.85 -9.63
CA ARG A 81 -12.78 0.41 -9.57
C ARG A 81 -14.18 -0.13 -9.35
N GLN A 82 -14.66 -0.97 -10.26
CA GLN A 82 -16.04 -1.50 -10.21
C GLN A 82 -17.11 -0.38 -10.04
N GLY A 83 -16.88 0.77 -10.69
CA GLY A 83 -17.77 1.93 -10.64
C GLY A 83 -17.68 2.79 -9.37
N LYS A 84 -16.69 2.58 -8.49
CA LYS A 84 -16.46 3.41 -7.29
C LYS A 84 -15.08 4.05 -7.33
N GLU A 85 -14.98 5.33 -6.97
CA GLU A 85 -13.70 5.98 -6.72
C GLU A 85 -13.01 5.30 -5.53
N TYR A 86 -11.69 5.10 -5.63
CA TYR A 86 -10.89 4.40 -4.62
C TYR A 86 -9.66 5.21 -4.15
N ILE A 87 -9.30 6.27 -4.89
CA ILE A 87 -8.28 7.24 -4.48
C ILE A 87 -8.94 8.27 -3.56
N LEU A 88 -8.43 8.42 -2.32
CA LEU A 88 -9.02 9.35 -1.36
C LEU A 88 -8.60 10.79 -1.67
N SER A 89 -7.31 11.03 -1.87
CA SER A 89 -6.76 12.35 -2.24
C SER A 89 -5.50 12.22 -3.11
N ILE A 90 -5.27 13.26 -3.91
CA ILE A 90 -4.02 13.52 -4.62
C ILE A 90 -3.61 14.95 -4.29
N GLU A 91 -2.39 15.11 -3.79
CA GLU A 91 -1.75 16.39 -3.48
C GLU A 91 -0.43 16.49 -4.27
N SER A 92 -0.05 17.68 -4.75
CA SER A 92 1.18 17.88 -5.52
C SER A 92 1.80 19.25 -5.26
N GLY A 93 3.04 19.44 -5.73
CA GLY A 93 3.65 20.74 -5.84
C GLY A 93 5.15 20.71 -6.12
N PRO A 94 5.73 21.88 -6.47
CA PRO A 94 7.16 22.01 -6.70
C PRO A 94 7.96 21.90 -5.40
N GLN A 95 9.21 21.44 -5.51
CA GLN A 95 10.18 21.48 -4.41
C GLN A 95 10.35 22.93 -3.94
N ASN A 96 10.26 23.15 -2.62
CA ASN A 96 10.52 24.45 -2.00
C ASN A 96 11.36 24.39 -0.71
N SER A 97 11.91 23.22 -0.34
CA SER A 97 12.72 23.09 0.88
C SER A 97 14.07 23.79 0.71
N PRO A 98 14.48 24.66 1.65
CA PRO A 98 15.76 25.37 1.62
C PRO A 98 16.94 24.51 2.07
N GLU A 99 16.72 23.27 2.49
CA GLU A 99 17.76 22.42 3.11
C GLU A 99 18.78 21.86 2.12
N GLY A 100 18.52 21.96 0.81
CA GLY A 100 19.46 21.49 -0.22
C GLY A 100 19.57 19.96 -0.34
N LEU A 101 18.71 19.19 0.34
CA LEU A 101 18.75 17.73 0.38
C LEU A 101 17.82 17.04 -0.65
N HIS A 102 17.27 17.80 -1.60
CA HIS A 102 16.28 17.30 -2.55
C HIS A 102 16.88 16.43 -3.68
N ARG A 103 18.21 16.38 -3.83
CA ARG A 103 18.91 15.51 -4.80
C ARG A 103 18.36 15.66 -6.23
N ASP A 104 18.21 16.90 -6.67
CA ASP A 104 17.66 17.28 -7.98
C ASP A 104 16.20 16.86 -8.25
N LEU A 105 15.46 16.38 -7.25
CA LEU A 105 14.02 16.15 -7.36
C LEU A 105 13.28 17.50 -7.32
N GLU A 106 12.36 17.71 -8.26
CA GLU A 106 11.78 19.02 -8.58
C GLU A 106 10.29 19.12 -8.25
N HIS A 107 9.56 18.01 -8.21
CA HIS A 107 8.11 18.00 -8.02
C HIS A 107 7.70 16.78 -7.20
N GLY A 108 6.83 16.97 -6.21
CA GLY A 108 6.35 15.90 -5.35
C GLY A 108 4.85 15.68 -5.50
N PHE A 109 4.43 14.44 -5.28
CA PHE A 109 3.03 14.04 -5.23
C PHE A 109 2.81 13.11 -4.03
N ILE A 110 1.62 13.20 -3.46
CA ILE A 110 1.14 12.32 -2.40
C ILE A 110 -0.24 11.81 -2.80
N VAL A 111 -0.38 10.48 -2.83
CA VAL A 111 -1.67 9.81 -3.03
C VAL A 111 -2.06 9.12 -1.74
N THR A 112 -3.33 9.27 -1.36
CA THR A 112 -3.89 8.62 -0.17
C THR A 112 -4.88 7.53 -0.55
N PHE A 113 -4.70 6.33 -0.02
CA PHE A 113 -5.60 5.19 -0.20
C PHE A 113 -6.20 4.72 1.13
N SER A 114 -7.27 3.92 1.05
CA SER A 114 -7.96 3.38 2.23
C SER A 114 -7.42 2.01 2.70
N SER A 115 -6.57 1.37 1.88
CA SER A 115 -5.97 0.07 2.14
C SER A 115 -4.71 -0.14 1.30
N GLU A 116 -3.91 -1.18 1.62
CA GLU A 116 -2.83 -1.61 0.72
C GLU A 116 -3.38 -2.15 -0.60
N GLY A 117 -4.55 -2.78 -0.60
CA GLY A 117 -5.16 -3.33 -1.81
C GLY A 117 -5.54 -2.28 -2.84
N ASP A 118 -6.13 -1.16 -2.39
CA ASP A 118 -6.40 0.00 -3.26
C ASP A 118 -5.11 0.56 -3.85
N ARG A 119 -4.05 0.68 -3.04
CA ARG A 119 -2.72 1.08 -3.51
C ARG A 119 -2.14 0.09 -4.51
N ASN A 120 -2.27 -1.21 -4.30
CA ASN A 120 -1.75 -2.24 -5.21
C ASN A 120 -2.48 -2.23 -6.56
N TYR A 121 -3.81 -2.09 -6.54
CA TYR A 121 -4.62 -1.90 -7.75
C TYR A 121 -4.19 -0.65 -8.53
N TYR A 122 -3.94 0.46 -7.83
CA TYR A 122 -3.39 1.67 -8.45
C TYR A 122 -2.04 1.38 -9.12
N LEU A 123 -1.07 0.83 -8.38
CA LEU A 123 0.31 0.66 -8.87
C LEU A 123 0.44 -0.19 -10.14
N GLY A 124 -0.32 -1.29 -10.20
CA GLY A 124 -0.23 -2.28 -11.26
C GLY A 124 1.17 -2.92 -11.34
N GLU A 125 1.73 -2.98 -12.55
CA GLU A 125 3.03 -3.59 -12.80
C GLU A 125 4.19 -2.89 -12.04
N PRO A 126 5.21 -3.63 -11.58
CA PRO A 126 5.43 -5.07 -11.77
C PRO A 126 4.78 -5.95 -10.68
N LEU A 127 4.03 -5.37 -9.74
CA LEU A 127 3.42 -6.12 -8.64
C LEU A 127 2.20 -6.95 -9.11
N VAL A 128 1.42 -6.38 -10.02
CA VAL A 128 0.20 -6.97 -10.60
C VAL A 128 0.34 -6.92 -12.11
N MET A 129 0.28 -8.06 -12.78
CA MET A 129 0.51 -8.17 -14.23
C MET A 129 -0.78 -8.37 -15.03
N ASP A 130 -1.82 -8.91 -14.42
CA ASP A 130 -3.10 -9.13 -15.07
C ASP A 130 -3.90 -7.81 -15.14
N PRO A 131 -4.28 -7.34 -16.35
CA PRO A 131 -5.03 -6.10 -16.54
C PRO A 131 -6.41 -6.09 -15.89
N ASP A 132 -6.97 -7.23 -15.49
CA ASP A 132 -8.22 -7.27 -14.73
C ASP A 132 -8.04 -6.80 -13.28
N PHE A 133 -6.80 -6.71 -12.79
CA PHE A 133 -6.48 -6.40 -11.38
C PHE A 133 -5.68 -5.10 -11.18
N TYR A 134 -5.54 -4.23 -12.18
CA TYR A 134 -4.93 -2.90 -12.00
C TYR A 134 -5.71 -1.77 -12.67
N ASP A 135 -5.42 -0.53 -12.26
CA ASP A 135 -6.00 0.68 -12.84
C ASP A 135 -5.42 1.00 -14.24
N PRO A 136 -6.21 0.87 -15.33
CA PRO A 136 -5.71 1.17 -16.67
C PRO A 136 -5.31 2.64 -16.85
N ALA A 137 -5.96 3.59 -16.14
CA ALA A 137 -5.65 5.00 -16.27
C ALA A 137 -4.26 5.32 -15.68
N HIS A 138 -3.91 4.71 -14.54
CA HIS A 138 -2.57 4.85 -13.99
C HIS A 138 -1.52 4.12 -14.83
N HIS A 139 -1.86 2.94 -15.39
CA HIS A 139 -0.97 2.25 -16.34
C HIS A 139 -0.63 3.13 -17.56
N GLU A 140 -1.63 3.75 -18.19
CA GLU A 140 -1.43 4.70 -19.30
C GLU A 140 -0.62 5.93 -18.86
N PHE A 141 -0.88 6.46 -17.66
CA PHE A 141 -0.11 7.58 -17.12
C PHE A 141 1.39 7.23 -16.98
N LYS A 142 1.74 6.03 -16.50
CA LYS A 142 3.15 5.59 -16.41
C LYS A 142 3.85 5.59 -17.77
N GLN A 143 3.16 5.11 -18.81
CA GLN A 143 3.69 5.12 -20.17
C GLN A 143 3.90 6.54 -20.69
N PHE A 144 2.95 7.43 -20.41
CA PHE A 144 3.02 8.84 -20.78
C PHE A 144 4.16 9.58 -20.07
N VAL A 145 4.29 9.43 -18.75
CA VAL A 145 5.23 10.23 -17.95
C VAL A 145 6.69 9.75 -18.10
N GLY A 146 6.91 8.46 -18.34
CA GLY A 146 8.25 7.85 -18.41
C GLY A 146 9.24 8.62 -19.30
N PRO A 147 8.89 8.94 -20.56
CA PRO A 147 9.76 9.74 -21.44
C PRO A 147 10.10 11.15 -20.93
N HIS A 148 9.33 11.73 -20.00
CA HIS A 148 9.56 13.07 -19.45
C HIS A 148 10.50 13.09 -18.24
N LEU A 149 10.79 11.93 -17.65
CA LEU A 149 11.64 11.81 -16.48
C LEU A 149 13.10 11.52 -16.87
N LYS A 150 14.03 11.92 -16.00
CA LYS A 150 15.42 11.47 -16.11
C LYS A 150 15.48 9.95 -15.87
N SER A 151 16.52 9.26 -16.36
CA SER A 151 16.74 7.86 -16.00
C SER A 151 16.85 7.73 -14.48
N ASN A 152 16.03 6.87 -13.87
CA ASN A 152 15.86 6.76 -12.41
C ASN A 152 15.44 8.08 -11.73
N GLY A 153 14.82 9.00 -12.48
CA GLY A 153 14.33 10.29 -12.02
C GLY A 153 12.98 10.21 -11.28
N VAL A 154 12.73 9.09 -10.62
CA VAL A 154 11.57 8.90 -9.75
C VAL A 154 12.03 8.25 -8.46
N LEU A 155 11.63 8.83 -7.33
CA LEU A 155 11.75 8.23 -6.01
C LEU A 155 10.35 7.96 -5.50
N VAL A 156 10.08 6.72 -5.05
CA VAL A 156 8.79 6.31 -4.52
C VAL A 156 8.96 5.83 -3.09
N PHE A 157 8.03 6.19 -2.21
CA PHE A 157 7.98 5.69 -0.83
C PHE A 157 6.55 5.55 -0.34
N ASP A 158 6.24 4.40 0.23
CA ASP A 158 4.91 4.09 0.75
C ASP A 158 4.96 3.84 2.25
N PHE A 159 3.96 4.32 2.99
CA PHE A 159 3.80 3.92 4.39
C PHE A 159 2.33 3.90 4.84
N PRO A 160 1.98 2.96 5.74
CA PRO A 160 0.74 3.06 6.49
C PRO A 160 0.83 4.23 7.48
N VAL A 161 -0.21 5.07 7.52
CA VAL A 161 -0.28 6.18 8.46
C VAL A 161 -0.44 5.64 9.88
N GLN A 162 0.50 6.00 10.75
CA GLN A 162 0.43 5.74 12.18
C GLN A 162 0.04 7.04 12.87
N GLN A 163 -0.98 7.01 13.72
CA GLN A 163 -1.32 8.14 14.58
C GLN A 163 -0.33 8.16 15.74
N GLY A 164 0.34 9.29 15.93
CA GLY A 164 1.28 9.54 17.04
C GLY A 164 0.61 10.10 18.28
#